data_AF-A0A8C9PN42-F1
#
_entry.id   AF-A0A8C9PN42-F1
#
_cell.length_a   1.000
_cell.length_b   1.000
_cell.length_c   1.000
_cell.angle_alpha   90.00
_cell.angle_beta   90.00
_cell.angle_gamma   90.00
#
_symmetry.space_group_name_H-M   'P 1'
#
loop_
_entity.id
_entity.type
_entity.pdbx_description
1 polymer ?
#
loop_
_entity_poly.entity_id
_entity_poly.type
_entity_poly.pdbx_seq_one_letter_code
_entity_poly.pdbx_strand_id
1 'polypeptide(L)'
;MAFSAGSLLGPAGKSAAQLGGRLLQPRIWLGFPDSWGLPVLQQARGKARGNEYQPSNIKRKHKHGWIRRLSTPAGVQVILRRMLKGRKSLSH
;
A
#
# COMPACT_ATOMS: atom_id res chain seq x y z
N MET A 1 12.65 -25.35 -44.66
CA MET A 1 11.92 -24.39 -45.51
C MET A 1 10.56 -24.17 -44.85
N ALA A 2 10.18 -23.07 -44.21
CA ALA A 2 10.76 -21.76 -44.00
C ALA A 2 10.17 -21.19 -42.69
N PHE A 3 10.97 -20.45 -41.93
CA PHE A 3 10.50 -19.62 -40.83
C PHE A 3 9.88 -18.35 -41.41
N SER A 4 8.62 -18.03 -41.06
CA SER A 4 8.04 -16.72 -41.39
C SER A 4 8.36 -15.74 -40.26
N ALA A 5 9.27 -14.82 -40.56
CA ALA A 5 9.58 -13.66 -39.75
C ALA A 5 8.44 -12.63 -39.85
N GLY A 6 7.87 -12.24 -38.71
CA GLY A 6 6.95 -11.11 -38.60
C GLY A 6 7.61 -9.97 -37.84
N SER A 7 8.48 -9.21 -38.51
CA SER A 7 8.94 -7.90 -38.04
C SER A 7 8.05 -6.81 -38.64
N LEU A 8 7.26 -6.13 -37.81
CA LEU A 8 6.68 -4.84 -38.15
C LEU A 8 7.15 -3.81 -37.12
N LEU A 9 8.27 -3.17 -37.44
CA LEU A 9 8.59 -1.84 -36.92
C LEU A 9 7.51 -0.87 -37.44
N GLY A 10 6.80 -0.23 -36.54
CA GLY A 10 6.06 0.99 -36.85
C GLY A 10 6.61 2.14 -36.00
N PRO A 11 7.32 3.12 -36.57
CA PRO A 11 7.57 4.39 -35.91
C PRO A 11 6.44 5.38 -36.22
N ALA A 12 6.46 6.47 -35.47
CA ALA A 12 5.74 7.73 -35.70
C ALA A 12 4.31 7.82 -35.13
N GLY A 13 4.22 8.67 -34.10
CA GLY A 13 2.97 9.18 -33.55
C GLY A 13 3.26 10.22 -32.48
N LYS A 14 3.91 11.32 -32.88
CA LYS A 14 4.03 12.53 -32.03
C LYS A 14 2.61 13.02 -31.73
N SER A 15 2.28 13.21 -30.47
CA SER A 15 1.21 14.14 -30.08
C SER A 15 1.53 14.70 -28.71
N ALA A 16 2.11 15.89 -28.76
CA ALA A 16 2.20 16.82 -27.65
C ALA A 16 0.78 17.15 -27.16
N ALA A 17 0.34 16.49 -26.10
CA ALA A 17 -0.77 16.98 -25.30
C ALA A 17 -0.23 18.11 -24.41
N GLN A 18 -0.23 19.28 -25.05
CA GLN A 18 -0.54 20.60 -24.52
C GLN A 18 -0.48 20.76 -23.00
N LEU A 19 0.39 21.69 -22.63
CA LEU A 19 0.44 22.42 -21.37
C LEU A 19 -0.96 22.89 -20.96
N GLY A 20 -1.66 22.05 -20.21
CA GLY A 20 -2.92 22.39 -19.54
C GLY A 20 -2.62 23.23 -18.31
N GLY A 21 -2.57 24.55 -18.49
CA GLY A 21 -2.93 25.55 -17.49
C GLY A 21 -2.40 25.32 -16.08
N ARG A 22 -1.09 25.53 -15.86
CA ARG A 22 -0.66 26.13 -14.60
C ARG A 22 -1.24 27.54 -14.55
N LEU A 23 -2.51 27.63 -14.14
CA LEU A 23 -3.03 28.86 -13.58
C LEU A 23 -2.18 29.09 -12.33
N LEU A 24 -1.17 29.93 -12.52
CA LEU A 24 -0.56 30.72 -11.47
C LEU A 24 -1.73 31.34 -10.72
N GLN A 25 -2.09 30.76 -9.59
CA GLN A 25 -2.80 31.51 -8.56
C GLN A 25 -1.72 32.24 -7.77
N PRO A 26 -1.54 33.56 -7.93
CA PRO A 26 -0.89 34.33 -6.89
C PRO A 26 -1.93 34.54 -5.80
N ARG A 27 -2.18 33.52 -4.96
CA ARG A 27 -2.81 33.76 -3.65
C ARG A 27 -1.72 34.00 -2.63
N ILE A 28 -0.95 35.07 -2.85
CA ILE A 28 -0.22 35.75 -1.78
C ILE A 28 -1.26 36.63 -1.08
N TRP A 29 -2.06 36.03 -0.21
CA TRP A 29 -2.73 36.79 0.84
C TRP A 29 -1.69 36.95 1.94
N LEU A 30 -1.13 38.16 2.04
CA LEU A 30 -0.42 38.62 3.23
C LEU A 30 -1.20 38.14 4.47
N GLY A 31 -0.46 37.58 5.43
CA GLY A 31 -1.01 37.05 6.66
C GLY A 31 -1.96 38.05 7.32
N PHE A 32 -3.20 37.62 7.54
CA PHE A 32 -4.03 38.20 8.57
C PHE A 32 -3.33 37.88 9.91
N PRO A 33 -2.79 38.87 10.65
CA PRO A 33 -2.51 38.62 12.05
C PRO A 33 -3.87 38.41 12.72
N ASP A 34 -4.03 37.26 13.38
CA ASP A 34 -5.13 37.08 14.31
C ASP A 34 -5.15 38.30 15.26
N SER A 35 -6.34 38.89 15.40
CA SER A 35 -6.67 40.21 15.98
C SER A 35 -6.05 40.62 17.34
N TRP A 36 -5.16 39.81 17.95
CA TRP A 36 -4.57 40.06 19.27
C TRP A 36 -3.08 39.74 19.41
N GLY A 37 -2.34 39.46 18.33
CA GLY A 37 -0.87 39.36 18.37
C GLY A 37 -0.29 38.27 19.28
N LEU A 38 -1.10 37.29 19.69
CA LEU A 38 -0.66 36.14 20.46
C LEU A 38 -0.21 35.03 19.49
N PRO A 39 0.94 34.36 19.73
CA PRO A 39 1.37 33.25 18.88
C PRO A 39 0.34 32.12 19.01
N VAL A 40 -0.38 31.83 17.93
CA VAL A 40 -1.22 30.63 17.86
C VAL A 40 -0.30 29.42 17.99
N LEU A 41 -0.33 28.77 19.16
CA LEU A 41 0.27 27.47 19.34
C LEU A 41 -0.51 26.47 18.48
N GLN A 42 0.05 26.12 17.32
CA GLN A 42 -0.54 25.12 16.45
C GLN A 42 -0.65 23.79 17.20
N GLN A 43 -1.88 23.29 17.38
CA GLN A 43 -2.12 22.01 18.05
C GLN A 43 -1.42 20.88 17.29
N ALA A 44 -0.44 20.24 17.93
CA ALA A 44 0.26 19.09 17.36
C ALA A 44 -0.65 17.86 17.38
N ARG A 45 -1.33 17.56 16.27
CA ARG A 45 -2.13 16.35 16.12
C ARG A 45 -1.22 15.14 15.83
N GLY A 46 -1.41 14.05 16.57
CA GLY A 46 -0.68 12.80 16.34
C GLY A 46 -0.99 12.16 14.98
N LYS A 47 -0.06 11.35 14.45
CA LYS A 47 -0.28 10.60 13.20
C LYS A 47 -1.46 9.64 13.35
N ALA A 48 -2.28 9.55 12.30
CA ALA A 48 -3.35 8.57 12.22
C ALA A 48 -2.77 7.14 12.27
N ARG A 49 -3.40 6.28 13.07
CA ARG A 49 -3.21 4.82 13.07
C ARG A 49 -4.12 4.16 12.03
N GLY A 50 -3.91 2.89 11.72
CA GLY A 50 -4.76 2.13 10.79
C GLY A 50 -4.01 1.51 9.60
N ASN A 51 -2.70 1.75 9.47
CA ASN A 51 -1.85 1.15 8.43
C ASN A 51 -0.91 0.06 8.96
N GLU A 52 -1.25 -0.57 10.09
CA GLU A 52 -0.41 -1.57 10.77
C GLU A 52 -0.23 -2.83 9.92
N TYR A 53 -1.30 -3.23 9.22
CA TYR A 53 -1.23 -4.34 8.29
C TYR A 53 -0.70 -3.87 6.94
N GLN A 54 0.55 -4.26 6.65
CA GLN A 54 1.15 -4.10 5.33
C GLN A 54 1.26 -5.49 4.67
N PRO A 55 0.49 -5.76 3.60
CA PRO A 55 0.37 -7.09 3.03
C PRO A 55 1.70 -7.53 2.40
N SER A 56 2.20 -8.68 2.82
CA SER A 56 3.37 -9.30 2.24
C SER A 56 3.25 -10.82 2.35
N ASN A 57 3.22 -11.49 1.20
CA ASN A 57 2.98 -12.94 1.16
C ASN A 57 4.09 -13.74 1.85
N ILE A 58 5.34 -13.33 1.66
CA ILE A 58 6.51 -13.96 2.32
C ILE A 58 6.35 -13.92 3.84
N LYS A 59 6.11 -12.73 4.41
CA LYS A 59 5.94 -12.59 5.87
C LYS A 59 4.72 -13.39 6.36
N ARG A 60 3.60 -13.36 5.62
CA ARG A 60 2.38 -14.10 5.98
C ARG A 60 2.63 -15.61 6.03
N LYS A 61 3.28 -16.20 5.03
CA LYS A 61 3.52 -17.66 4.97
C LYS A 61 4.62 -18.09 5.96
N HIS A 62 5.65 -17.30 6.19
CA HIS A 62 6.67 -17.60 7.20
C HIS A 62 6.11 -17.50 8.64
N LYS A 63 5.28 -16.50 8.93
CA LYS A 63 4.74 -16.30 10.29
C LYS A 63 3.56 -17.21 10.61
N HIS A 64 2.70 -17.48 9.63
CA HIS A 64 1.40 -18.11 9.89
C HIS A 64 1.08 -19.29 8.97
N GLY A 65 2.02 -19.73 8.15
CA GLY A 65 1.85 -20.86 7.25
C GLY A 65 1.94 -22.21 7.95
N TRP A 66 1.58 -23.27 7.21
CA TRP A 66 1.44 -24.63 7.71
C TRP A 66 2.73 -25.19 8.30
N ILE A 67 3.84 -25.04 7.57
CA ILE A 67 5.18 -25.50 7.99
C ILE A 67 5.57 -24.88 9.34
N ARG A 68 5.32 -23.58 9.52
CA ARG A 68 5.61 -22.87 10.78
C ARG A 68 4.78 -23.40 11.95
N ARG A 69 3.55 -23.85 11.70
CA ARG A 69 2.67 -24.43 12.73
C ARG A 69 3.16 -25.82 13.13
N LEU A 70 3.60 -26.63 12.18
CA LEU A 70 4.13 -27.97 12.47
C LEU A 70 5.51 -27.95 13.14
N SER A 71 6.29 -26.89 12.96
CA SER A 71 7.64 -26.79 13.53
C SER A 71 7.69 -26.65 15.06
N THR A 72 6.55 -26.45 15.73
CA THR A 72 6.49 -26.28 17.20
C THR A 72 5.32 -27.07 17.77
N PRO A 73 5.45 -27.68 18.96
CA PRO A 73 4.37 -28.45 19.59
C PRO A 73 3.13 -27.58 19.86
N ALA A 74 3.32 -26.33 20.30
CA ALA A 74 2.23 -25.38 20.49
C ALA A 74 1.50 -25.04 19.17
N GLY A 75 2.23 -24.96 18.06
CA GLY A 75 1.65 -24.74 16.73
C GLY A 75 0.81 -25.92 16.28
N VAL A 76 1.24 -27.16 16.54
CA VAL A 76 0.46 -28.38 16.27
C VAL A 76 -0.84 -28.36 17.09
N GLN A 77 -0.79 -28.01 18.37
CA GLN A 77 -2.00 -27.87 19.21
C GLN A 77 -3.00 -26.82 18.69
N VAL A 78 -2.51 -25.73 18.07
CA VAL A 78 -3.40 -24.75 17.40
C VAL A 78 -4.14 -25.40 16.23
N ILE A 79 -3.45 -26.22 15.43
CA ILE A 79 -4.08 -26.92 14.30
C ILE A 79 -5.13 -27.92 14.80
N LEU A 80 -4.81 -28.73 15.81
CA LEU A 80 -5.75 -29.69 16.40
C LEU A 80 -7.02 -28.99 16.93
N ARG A 81 -6.86 -27.87 17.65
CA ARG A 81 -8.02 -27.06 18.10
C ARG A 81 -8.85 -26.50 16.95
N ARG A 82 -8.21 -26.10 15.83
CA ARG A 82 -8.93 -25.62 14.64
C ARG A 82 -9.67 -26.75 13.92
N MET A 83 -9.09 -27.95 13.86
CA MET A 83 -9.72 -29.15 13.31
C MET A 83 -10.93 -29.56 14.15
N LEU A 84 -10.78 -29.63 15.48
CA LEU A 84 -11.87 -29.94 16.40
C LEU A 84 -13.02 -28.94 16.28
N LYS A 85 -12.72 -27.66 16.07
CA LYS A 85 -13.72 -26.61 15.83
C LYS A 85 -14.36 -26.67 14.43
N GLY A 86 -13.81 -27.45 13.50
CA GLY A 86 -14.31 -27.54 12.12
C GLY A 86 -14.04 -26.29 11.28
N ARG A 87 -12.93 -25.58 11.49
CA ARG A 87 -12.59 -24.41 10.67
C ARG A 87 -12.23 -24.84 9.24
N LYS A 88 -12.85 -24.21 8.22
CA LYS A 88 -12.57 -24.46 6.79
C LYS A 88 -11.09 -24.29 6.44
N SER A 89 -10.42 -23.29 7.02
CA SER A 89 -8.97 -23.11 6.90
C SER A 89 -8.29 -23.37 8.24
N LEU A 90 -7.19 -24.13 8.22
CA LEU A 90 -6.40 -24.46 9.41
C LEU A 90 -5.16 -23.56 9.55
N SER A 91 -4.65 -23.04 8.44
CA SER A 91 -3.48 -22.18 8.36
C SER A 91 -3.63 -21.19 7.19
N HIS A 92 -2.75 -20.20 7.12
CA HIS A 92 -2.58 -19.35 5.93
C HIS A 92 -1.81 -20.05 4.81
#